data_AF-A0A840PTV1-F1
#
_entry.id   AF-A0A840PTV1-F1
#
_cell.length_a   1.000
_cell.length_b   1.000
_cell.length_c   1.000
_cell.angle_alpha   90.00
_cell.angle_beta   90.00
_cell.angle_gamma   90.00
#
_symmetry.space_group_name_H-M   'P 1'
#
loop_
_entity.id
_entity.type
_entity.pdbx_description
1 polymer ?
#
loop_
_entity_poly.entity_id
_entity_poly.type
_entity_poly.pdbx_seq_one_letter_code
_entity_poly.pdbx_strand_id
1 'polypeptide(L)' 'MNESVWPAGVGMTPFGLHEDRDVSELARAAIDEALRDSGLEHAQVKAARR' A
#
# COMPACT_ATOMS: atom_id res chain seq x y z
N MET A 1 2.65 -12.38 -21.97
CA MET A 1 3.02 -11.72 -20.70
C MET A 1 4.34 -12.32 -20.26
N ASN A 2 5.45 -11.61 -20.50
CA ASN A 2 6.81 -12.05 -20.12
C ASN A 2 7.62 -10.85 -19.62
N GLU A 3 6.98 -10.00 -18.82
CA GLU A 3 7.65 -8.89 -18.15
C GLU A 3 8.17 -9.38 -16.80
N SER A 4 9.40 -9.02 -16.48
CA SER A 4 9.97 -9.29 -15.17
C SER A 4 9.33 -8.36 -14.15
N VAL A 5 8.92 -8.93 -13.01
CA VAL A 5 8.26 -8.22 -11.92
C VAL A 5 9.09 -8.37 -10.67
N TRP A 6 9.25 -7.26 -9.93
CA TRP A 6 9.97 -7.24 -8.66
C TRP A 6 9.12 -6.56 -7.59
N PRO A 7 9.09 -7.07 -6.35
CA PRO A 7 8.54 -6.34 -5.23
C PRO A 7 9.45 -5.14 -4.91
N ALA A 8 8.90 -3.93 -5.00
CA ALA A 8 9.63 -2.70 -4.69
C ALA A 8 9.49 -2.29 -3.21
N GLY A 9 8.43 -2.74 -2.53
CA GLY A 9 8.22 -2.51 -1.10
C GLY A 9 7.00 -3.27 -0.56
N VAL A 10 6.94 -3.45 0.74
CA VAL A 10 5.84 -4.12 1.47
C VAL A 10 5.34 -3.27 2.64
N GLY A 11 4.06 -3.39 2.96
CA GLY A 11 3.43 -2.65 4.05
C GLY A 11 2.18 -3.36 4.53
N MET A 12 1.85 -3.18 5.80
CA MET A 12 0.71 -3.79 6.48
C MET A 12 -0.03 -2.75 7.32
N THR A 13 -1.19 -3.14 7.83
CA THR A 13 -1.81 -2.35 8.90
C THR A 13 -1.19 -2.71 10.24
N PRO A 14 -1.23 -1.82 11.24
CA PRO A 14 -0.99 -2.21 12.61
C PRO A 14 -1.94 -3.34 13.00
N PHE A 15 -1.41 -4.39 13.63
CA PHE A 15 -2.25 -5.50 14.07
C PHE A 15 -3.17 -5.10 15.23
N GLY A 16 -4.39 -5.61 15.22
CA GLY A 16 -5.37 -5.35 16.27
C GLY A 16 -6.79 -5.16 15.74
N LEU A 17 -7.71 -4.91 16.67
CA LEU A 17 -9.07 -4.50 16.36
C LEU A 17 -9.11 -2.98 16.13
N HIS A 18 -9.71 -2.56 15.02
CA HIS A 18 -9.86 -1.14 14.66
C HIS A 18 -11.35 -0.83 14.53
N GLU A 19 -12.05 -0.66 15.65
CA GLU A 19 -13.50 -0.41 15.66
C GLU A 19 -13.89 0.99 15.14
N ASP A 20 -12.92 1.90 15.13
CA ASP A 20 -13.04 3.30 14.72
C ASP A 20 -12.57 3.55 13.28
N ARG A 21 -12.14 2.51 12.55
CA ARG A 21 -11.58 2.65 11.20
C ARG A 21 -12.27 1.73 10.21
N ASP A 22 -12.53 2.26 9.02
CA ASP A 22 -13.05 1.47 7.92
C ASP A 22 -11.95 0.73 7.14
N VAL A 23 -12.37 -0.20 6.27
CA VAL A 23 -11.47 -0.98 5.42
C VAL A 23 -10.62 -0.08 4.49
N SER A 24 -11.16 1.06 4.06
CA SER A 24 -10.45 1.99 3.16
C SER A 24 -9.34 2.73 3.90
N GLU A 25 -9.56 3.12 5.15
CA GLU A 25 -8.57 3.73 6.02
C GLU A 25 -7.45 2.74 6.38
N LEU A 26 -7.80 1.47 6.58
CA LEU A 26 -6.83 0.39 6.80
C LEU A 26 -6.03 0.11 5.52
N ALA A 27 -6.70 -0.01 4.37
CA ALA A 27 -6.04 -0.19 3.09
C ALA A 27 -5.09 0.97 2.77
N ARG A 28 -5.52 2.22 3.02
CA ARG A 28 -4.68 3.41 2.84
C ARG A 28 -3.44 3.36 3.71
N ALA A 29 -3.56 2.96 4.99
CA ALA A 29 -2.41 2.86 5.88
C ALA A 29 -1.38 1.83 5.39
N ALA A 30 -1.83 0.65 4.93
CA ALA A 30 -0.93 -0.36 4.39
C ALA A 30 -0.25 0.09 3.08
N ILE A 31 -0.99 0.79 2.20
CA ILE A 31 -0.44 1.37 0.97
C ILE A 31 0.61 2.44 1.29
N ASP A 32 0.32 3.33 2.23
CA ASP A 32 1.25 4.38 2.66
C ASP A 32 2.54 3.79 3.25
N GLU A 33 2.45 2.66 3.96
CA GLU A 33 3.63 1.94 4.46
C GLU A 33 4.44 1.30 3.31
N ALA A 34 3.79 0.61 2.37
CA ALA A 34 4.48 0.00 1.23
C ALA A 34 5.15 1.03 0.31
N LEU A 35 4.53 2.20 0.13
CA LEU A 35 5.12 3.31 -0.61
C LEU A 35 6.34 3.88 0.11
N ARG A 36 6.27 4.02 1.44
CA ARG A 36 7.42 4.45 2.24
C ARG A 36 8.58 3.45 2.16
N ASP A 37 8.31 2.16 2.25
CA ASP A 37 9.32 1.09 2.14
C ASP A 37 9.99 1.09 0.75
N SER A 38 9.21 1.31 -0.31
CA SER A 38 9.73 1.41 -1.69
C SER A 38 10.40 2.73 -2.04
N GLY A 39 10.28 3.76 -1.19
CA GLY A 39 10.75 5.12 -1.49
C GLY A 39 10.01 5.81 -2.63
N LEU A 40 8.78 5.36 -2.94
CA LEU A 40 7.95 5.89 -4.02
C LEU A 40 6.85 6.81 -3.47
N GLU A 41 6.34 7.67 -4.34
CA GLU A 41 5.17 8.51 -4.10
C GLU A 41 3.93 7.96 -4.82
N HIS A 42 2.75 8.29 -4.29
CA HIS A 42 1.46 7.94 -4.90
C HIS A 42 1.37 8.33 -6.38
N ALA A 43 1.96 9.45 -6.79
CA ALA A 43 1.95 9.93 -8.17
C ALA A 43 2.70 9.01 -9.15
N GLN A 44 3.59 8.15 -8.65
CA GLN A 44 4.36 7.21 -9.45
C GLN A 44 3.62 5.88 -9.67
N VAL A 45 2.54 5.62 -8.92
CA VAL A 45 1.74 4.40 -9.06
C VAL A 45 0.73 4.58 -10.20
N LYS A 46 0.93 3.83 -11.29
CA LYS A 46 0.05 3.89 -12.47
C LYS A 46 -1.27 3.12 -12.31
N ALA A 47 -1.31 2.16 -11.38
CA ALA A 47 -2.45 1.31 -11.11
C ALA A 47 -2.74 1.29 -9.60
N ALA A 48 -3.28 2.41 -9.09
CA ALA A 48 -3.91 2.50 -7.79
C ALA A 48 -4.94 3.64 -7.84
N ARG A 49 -6.07 3.40 -8.52
CA ARG A 49 -7.23 4.30 -8.46
C ARG A 49 -8.44 3.53 -7.97
N ARG A 50 -9.17 4.16 -7.05
CA ARG A 50 -10.50 3.78 -6.61
C ARG A 50 -11.50 4.01 -7.74
#